data_AF-A0A3D5ZJB4-F1
#
_entry.id   AF-A0A3D5ZJB4-F1
#
_cell.length_a   1.000
_cell.length_b   1.000
_cell.length_c   1.000
_cell.angle_alpha   90.00
_cell.angle_beta   90.00
_cell.angle_gamma   90.00
#
_symmetry.space_group_name_H-M   'P 1'
#
loop_
_entity.id
_entity.type
_entity.pdbx_description
1 polymer ?
#
loop_
_entity_poly.entity_id
_entity_poly.type
_entity_poly.pdbx_seq_one_letter_code
_entity_poly.pdbx_strand_id
1 'polypeptide(L)'
;MAKNTKNNDEQQADEVKVCADENNCDVDKTLSVLSDLYKNVTMAQNAVKTLLPYVEDGEMTKTLHSQVETYDKYIEQIGTLAETLNFEPTPAPNFALGMAGMGIRMKMMTDRSTSHIAKIMLQGTLNGMIELYRLAKLSDVVHPEVALFTRRLLKYEEGRFEEMKSRL
;
A
#
# COMPACT_ATOMS: atom_id res chain seq x y z
N MET A 1 -37.39 -46.61 -33.50
CA MET A 1 -37.97 -45.77 -32.43
C MET A 1 -37.00 -45.77 -31.26
N ALA A 2 -36.30 -44.67 -31.02
CA ALA A 2 -35.65 -44.38 -29.73
C ALA A 2 -35.50 -42.86 -29.64
N LYS A 3 -36.26 -42.28 -28.71
CA LYS A 3 -36.26 -40.86 -28.36
C LYS A 3 -35.12 -40.57 -27.39
N ASN A 4 -34.69 -39.31 -27.38
CA ASN A 4 -34.24 -38.53 -26.22
C ASN A 4 -32.95 -38.97 -25.50
N THR A 5 -32.07 -38.10 -25.00
CA THR A 5 -31.85 -36.64 -25.11
C THR A 5 -30.43 -36.42 -24.61
N LYS A 6 -29.76 -35.44 -25.22
CA LYS A 6 -28.53 -34.80 -24.75
C LYS A 6 -28.53 -34.53 -23.24
N ASN A 7 -27.36 -34.55 -22.63
CA ASN A 7 -26.80 -33.46 -21.81
C ASN A 7 -25.70 -34.04 -20.94
N ASN A 8 -24.46 -33.60 -21.18
CA ASN A 8 -23.40 -33.45 -20.18
C ASN A 8 -22.17 -32.93 -20.91
N ASP A 9 -22.21 -31.68 -21.33
CA ASP A 9 -21.01 -30.90 -21.61
C ASP A 9 -21.33 -29.44 -21.27
N GLU A 10 -20.42 -28.84 -20.50
CA GLU A 10 -20.22 -27.40 -20.35
C GLU A 10 -21.28 -26.61 -19.58
N GLN A 11 -21.19 -26.67 -18.24
CA GLN A 11 -21.46 -25.51 -17.39
C GLN A 11 -20.23 -25.20 -16.56
N GLN A 12 -19.28 -24.48 -17.16
CA GLN A 12 -18.36 -23.62 -16.43
C GLN A 12 -18.97 -22.23 -16.44
N ALA A 13 -19.93 -22.02 -15.53
CA ALA A 13 -20.54 -20.72 -15.32
C ALA A 13 -19.66 -19.95 -14.34
N ASP A 14 -19.09 -18.87 -14.86
CA ASP A 14 -18.45 -17.74 -14.20
C ASP A 14 -19.17 -17.40 -12.87
N GLU A 15 -18.60 -17.80 -11.73
CA GLU A 15 -19.03 -17.33 -10.43
C GLU A 15 -18.64 -15.86 -10.32
N VAL A 16 -19.62 -14.99 -10.60
CA VAL A 16 -19.56 -13.56 -10.30
C VAL A 16 -19.28 -13.42 -8.80
N LYS A 17 -18.02 -13.13 -8.49
CA LYS A 17 -17.52 -12.88 -7.14
C LYS A 17 -18.28 -11.70 -6.55
N VAL A 18 -19.16 -11.98 -5.60
CA VAL A 18 -19.98 -10.98 -4.91
C VAL A 18 -19.05 -10.05 -4.13
N CYS A 19 -18.92 -8.81 -4.60
CA CYS A 19 -18.31 -7.73 -3.83
C CYS A 19 -19.12 -7.53 -2.54
N ALA A 20 -18.45 -7.29 -1.40
CA ALA A 20 -19.14 -6.97 -0.15
C ALA A 20 -20.01 -5.71 -0.35
N ASP A 21 -21.33 -5.83 -0.31
CA ASP A 21 -22.20 -4.65 -0.20
C ASP A 21 -22.02 -4.02 1.21
N GLU A 22 -22.34 -2.74 1.37
CA GLU A 22 -22.25 -2.00 2.65
C GLU A 22 -22.93 -2.72 3.84
N ASN A 23 -23.83 -3.66 3.56
CA ASN A 23 -24.58 -4.46 4.52
C ASN A 23 -23.96 -5.84 4.88
N ASN A 24 -22.80 -6.22 4.32
CA ASN A 24 -22.18 -7.54 4.57
C ASN A 24 -20.64 -7.54 4.70
N CYS A 25 -20.01 -6.41 5.00
CA CYS A 25 -18.57 -6.37 5.27
C CYS A 25 -18.23 -6.74 6.72
N ASP A 26 -17.12 -7.44 6.92
CA ASP A 26 -16.56 -7.75 8.23
C ASP A 26 -15.90 -6.48 8.81
N VAL A 27 -16.56 -5.87 9.80
CA VAL A 27 -16.13 -4.60 10.40
C VAL A 27 -14.74 -4.76 11.01
N ASP A 28 -14.50 -5.78 11.81
CA ASP A 28 -13.21 -6.00 12.49
C ASP A 28 -12.06 -6.17 11.48
N LYS A 29 -12.29 -6.92 10.39
CA LYS A 29 -11.30 -7.03 9.31
C LYS A 29 -11.11 -5.71 8.57
N THR A 30 -12.17 -4.96 8.33
CA THR A 30 -12.09 -3.64 7.69
C THR A 30 -11.22 -2.70 8.53
N LEU A 31 -11.42 -2.69 9.85
CA LEU A 31 -10.62 -1.89 10.78
C LEU A 31 -9.15 -2.34 10.81
N SER A 32 -8.90 -3.65 10.81
CA SER A 32 -7.54 -4.19 10.74
C SER A 32 -6.83 -3.77 9.45
N VAL A 33 -7.51 -3.85 8.30
CA VAL A 33 -6.93 -3.43 7.01
C VAL A 33 -6.67 -1.93 7.01
N LEU A 34 -7.60 -1.12 7.53
CA LEU A 34 -7.44 0.33 7.60
C LEU A 34 -6.26 0.74 8.49
N SER A 35 -6.08 0.08 9.64
CA SER A 35 -4.91 0.29 10.50
C SER A 35 -3.62 -0.11 9.79
N ASP A 36 -3.59 -1.26 9.10
CA ASP A 36 -2.40 -1.71 8.38
C ASP A 36 -2.05 -0.79 7.19
N LEU A 37 -3.05 -0.26 6.49
CA LEU A 37 -2.86 0.79 5.47
C LEU A 37 -2.24 2.05 6.08
N TYR A 38 -2.81 2.54 7.19
CA TYR A 38 -2.29 3.72 7.89
C TYR A 38 -0.82 3.52 8.28
N LYS A 39 -0.49 2.37 8.86
CA LYS A 39 0.89 2.01 9.22
C LYS A 39 1.81 1.97 8.00
N ASN A 40 1.38 1.33 6.91
CA ASN A 40 2.16 1.20 5.68
C ASN A 40 2.53 2.58 5.11
N VAL A 41 1.53 3.46 4.93
CA VAL A 41 1.73 4.81 4.40
C VAL A 41 2.59 5.66 5.34
N THR A 42 2.34 5.61 6.64
CA THR A 42 3.11 6.39 7.63
C THR A 42 4.58 5.94 7.66
N MET A 43 4.84 4.64 7.59
CA MET A 43 6.20 4.10 7.51
C MET A 43 6.91 4.52 6.23
N ALA A 44 6.24 4.43 5.07
CA ALA A 44 6.76 4.88 3.79
C ALA A 44 7.13 6.36 3.82
N GLN A 45 6.23 7.20 4.33
CA GLN A 45 6.49 8.63 4.48
C GLN A 45 7.69 8.91 5.38
N ASN A 46 7.75 8.28 6.56
CA ASN A 46 8.85 8.50 7.51
C ASN A 46 10.20 8.03 6.92
N ALA A 47 10.19 6.93 6.16
CA ALA A 47 11.38 6.46 5.45
C ALA A 47 11.88 7.50 4.43
N VAL A 48 10.99 8.05 3.61
CA VAL A 48 11.34 9.10 2.64
C VAL A 48 11.81 10.37 3.34
N LYS A 49 11.11 10.83 4.38
CA LYS A 49 11.52 11.99 5.20
C LYS A 49 12.91 11.80 5.82
N THR A 50 13.25 10.57 6.21
CA THR A 50 14.58 10.24 6.76
C THR A 50 15.67 10.23 5.70
N LEU A 51 15.33 9.90 4.45
CA LEU A 51 16.27 9.88 3.31
C LEU A 51 16.56 11.28 2.75
N LEU A 52 15.55 12.16 2.70
CA LEU A 52 15.64 13.49 2.08
C LEU A 52 16.92 14.30 2.43
N PRO A 53 17.39 14.35 3.68
CA PRO A 53 18.59 15.13 4.04
C PRO A 53 19.91 14.59 3.44
N TYR A 54 19.91 13.36 2.91
CA TYR A 54 21.09 12.69 2.37
C TYR A 54 21.12 12.67 0.84
N VAL A 55 20.07 13.18 0.18
CA VAL A 55 19.93 13.19 -1.28
C VAL A 55 20.54 14.47 -1.83
N GLU A 56 21.60 14.34 -2.64
CA GLU A 56 22.26 15.49 -3.26
C GLU A 56 21.70 15.82 -4.65
N ASP A 57 21.06 14.84 -5.30
CA ASP A 57 20.46 15.00 -6.62
C ASP A 57 19.16 15.83 -6.55
N GLY A 58 19.13 16.94 -7.29
CA GLY A 58 18.01 17.89 -7.24
C GLY A 58 16.72 17.36 -7.86
N GLU A 59 16.80 16.45 -8.84
CA GLU A 59 15.61 15.84 -9.45
C GLU A 59 15.00 14.79 -8.51
N MET A 60 15.84 13.92 -7.95
CA MET A 60 15.46 12.93 -6.96
C MET A 60 14.86 13.57 -5.71
N THR A 61 15.43 14.68 -5.25
CA THR A 61 14.90 15.45 -4.12
C THR A 61 13.47 15.93 -4.40
N LYS A 62 13.21 16.49 -5.59
CA LYS A 62 11.85 16.90 -6.00
C LYS A 62 10.88 15.73 -6.06
N THR A 63 11.30 14.60 -6.64
CA THR A 63 10.49 13.37 -6.67
C THR A 63 10.13 12.90 -5.26
N LEU A 64 11.11 12.83 -4.35
CA LEU A 64 10.89 12.37 -2.98
C LEU A 64 10.00 13.33 -2.18
N HIS A 65 10.12 14.65 -2.38
CA HIS A 65 9.18 15.61 -1.80
C HIS A 65 7.75 15.40 -2.29
N SER A 66 7.56 15.22 -3.61
CA SER A 66 6.24 14.93 -4.18
C SER A 66 5.65 13.61 -3.65
N GLN A 67 6.50 12.61 -3.39
CA GLN A 67 6.07 11.37 -2.74
C GLN A 67 5.60 11.61 -1.30
N VAL A 68 6.34 12.41 -0.51
CA VAL A 68 5.93 12.78 0.85
C VAL A 68 4.57 13.47 0.87
N GLU A 69 4.36 14.45 0.00
CA GLU A 69 3.07 15.16 -0.12
C GLU A 69 1.93 14.21 -0.51
N THR A 70 2.21 13.25 -1.38
CA THR A 70 1.22 12.25 -1.78
C THR A 70 0.89 11.31 -0.63
N TYR A 71 1.90 10.92 0.17
CA TYR A 71 1.67 10.14 1.38
C TYR A 71 0.90 10.92 2.46
N ASP A 72 1.15 12.22 2.62
CA ASP A 72 0.35 13.08 3.52
C ASP A 72 -1.14 13.05 3.12
N LYS A 73 -1.44 13.19 1.82
CA LYS A 73 -2.81 13.08 1.29
C LYS A 73 -3.44 11.71 1.56
N TYR A 74 -2.68 10.63 1.42
CA TYR A 74 -3.19 9.28 1.73
C TYR A 74 -3.47 9.10 3.21
N ILE A 75 -2.62 9.63 4.10
CA ILE A 75 -2.85 9.62 5.55
C ILE A 75 -4.15 10.37 5.89
N GLU A 76 -4.36 11.56 5.31
CA GLU A 76 -5.60 12.32 5.47
C GLU A 76 -6.83 11.54 4.98
N GLN A 77 -6.76 10.95 3.79
CA GLN A 77 -7.85 10.13 3.24
C GLN A 77 -8.18 8.92 4.10
N ILE A 78 -7.17 8.25 4.67
CA ILE A 78 -7.36 7.14 5.61
C ILE A 78 -8.02 7.64 6.89
N GLY A 79 -7.62 8.82 7.38
CA GLY A 79 -8.25 9.48 8.54
C GLY A 79 -9.73 9.77 8.31
N THR A 80 -10.09 10.41 7.19
CA THR A 80 -11.49 10.67 6.82
C THR A 80 -12.30 9.39 6.66
N LEU A 81 -11.71 8.35 6.07
CA LEU A 81 -12.36 7.03 5.94
C LEU A 81 -12.57 6.38 7.31
N ALA A 82 -11.62 6.51 8.22
CA ALA A 82 -11.74 6.01 9.59
C ALA A 82 -12.84 6.76 10.37
N GLU A 83 -12.89 8.09 10.29
CA GLU A 83 -13.95 8.91 10.91
C GLU A 83 -15.34 8.53 10.38
N THR A 84 -15.48 8.33 9.07
CA THR A 84 -16.74 7.91 8.43
C THR A 84 -17.20 6.55 8.95
N LEU A 85 -16.24 5.66 9.25
CA LEU A 85 -16.48 4.33 9.80
C LEU A 85 -16.52 4.31 11.35
N ASN A 86 -16.54 5.47 12.01
CA ASN A 86 -16.47 5.64 13.48
C ASN A 86 -15.28 4.91 14.14
N PHE A 87 -14.10 5.02 13.53
CA PHE A 87 -12.89 4.34 13.98
C PHE A 87 -11.73 5.31 14.21
N GLU A 88 -10.93 5.03 15.24
CA GLU A 88 -9.63 5.67 15.43
C GLU A 88 -8.52 4.79 14.82
N PRO A 89 -7.87 5.20 13.72
CA PRO A 89 -6.81 4.41 13.12
C PRO A 89 -5.64 4.29 14.08
N THR A 90 -5.30 3.06 14.48
CA THR A 90 -4.15 2.83 15.37
C THR A 90 -2.86 3.15 14.62
N PRO A 91 -2.09 4.18 15.03
CA PRO A 91 -0.82 4.50 14.42
C PRO A 91 0.16 3.34 14.56
N ALA A 92 1.14 3.25 13.65
CA ALA A 92 2.29 2.39 13.90
C ALA A 92 2.96 2.84 15.21
N PRO A 93 3.37 1.91 16.09
CA PRO A 93 3.99 2.29 17.34
C PRO A 93 5.23 3.13 17.06
N ASN A 94 5.31 4.32 17.67
CA ASN A 94 6.37 5.32 17.44
C ASN A 94 7.80 4.74 17.51
N PHE A 95 7.98 3.67 18.30
CA PHE A 95 9.23 2.93 18.39
C PHE A 95 9.64 2.23 17.09
N ALA A 96 8.69 1.62 16.37
CA ALA A 96 8.97 0.96 15.08
C ALA A 96 9.38 1.97 14.01
N LEU A 97 8.74 3.15 13.99
CA LEU A 97 9.15 4.27 13.13
C LEU A 97 10.57 4.74 13.44
N GLY A 98 10.90 4.87 14.73
CA GLY A 98 12.24 5.27 15.19
C GLY A 98 13.33 4.30 14.77
N MET A 99 13.09 2.98 14.93
CA MET A 99 14.05 1.95 14.51
C MET A 99 14.23 1.90 12.99
N ALA A 100 13.14 1.99 12.22
CA ALA A 100 13.21 2.03 10.75
C ALA A 100 14.03 3.24 10.28
N GLY A 101 13.78 4.42 10.86
CA GLY A 101 14.55 5.62 10.58
C GLY A 101 16.03 5.48 10.93
N MET A 102 16.36 4.86 12.07
CA MET A 102 17.77 4.62 12.47
C MET A 102 18.50 3.70 11.49
N GLY A 103 17.85 2.62 11.04
CA GLY A 103 18.42 1.70 10.05
C GLY A 103 18.69 2.38 8.70
N ILE A 104 17.79 3.25 8.26
CA ILE A 104 17.97 4.07 7.05
C ILE A 104 19.17 5.01 7.21
N ARG A 105 19.23 5.75 8.32
CA ARG A 105 20.35 6.68 8.60
C ARG A 105 21.70 5.96 8.58
N MET A 106 21.79 4.78 9.17
CA MET A 106 23.02 3.98 9.17
C MET A 106 23.45 3.63 7.74
N LYS A 107 22.50 3.16 6.90
CA LYS A 107 22.78 2.84 5.49
C LYS A 107 23.22 4.07 4.68
N MET A 108 22.72 5.26 5.01
CA MET A 108 23.10 6.53 4.38
C MET A 108 24.42 7.10 4.88
N MET A 109 24.88 6.71 6.07
CA MET A 109 26.23 7.05 6.52
C MET A 109 27.30 6.25 5.79
N THR A 110 26.96 5.05 5.30
CA THR A 110 27.90 4.18 4.58
C THR A 110 28.07 4.57 3.11
N ASP A 111 26.98 4.91 2.42
CA ASP A 111 26.99 5.28 1.01
C ASP A 111 25.83 6.27 0.75
N ARG A 112 26.08 7.32 -0.03
CA ARG A 112 25.11 8.38 -0.39
C ARG A 112 24.92 8.53 -1.88
N SER A 113 25.47 7.61 -2.67
CA SER A 113 25.28 7.60 -4.11
C SER A 113 23.79 7.48 -4.46
N THR A 114 23.38 8.14 -5.53
CA THR A 114 22.00 8.12 -6.05
C THR A 114 21.49 6.68 -6.25
N SER A 115 22.34 5.77 -6.74
CA SER A 115 22.00 4.36 -6.94
C SER A 115 21.75 3.60 -5.64
N HIS A 116 22.51 3.88 -4.58
CA HIS A 116 22.29 3.28 -3.26
C HIS A 116 21.01 3.80 -2.61
N ILE A 117 20.71 5.10 -2.75
CA ILE A 117 19.44 5.67 -2.30
C ILE A 117 18.27 5.04 -3.07
N ALA A 118 18.40 4.91 -4.40
CA ALA A 118 17.39 4.26 -5.24
C ALA A 118 17.16 2.81 -4.81
N LYS A 119 18.22 2.07 -4.47
CA LYS A 119 18.13 0.70 -3.94
C LYS A 119 17.38 0.62 -2.61
N ILE A 120 17.62 1.55 -1.68
CA ILE A 120 16.88 1.59 -0.40
C ILE A 120 15.40 1.89 -0.65
N MET A 121 15.12 2.86 -1.52
CA MET A 121 13.75 3.21 -1.90
C MET A 121 13.02 2.03 -2.56
N LEU A 122 13.66 1.33 -3.50
CA LEU A 122 13.11 0.13 -4.13
C LEU A 122 12.81 -0.97 -3.11
N GLN A 123 13.72 -1.21 -2.16
CA GLN A 123 13.51 -2.20 -1.12
C GLN A 123 12.33 -1.81 -0.21
N GLY A 124 12.22 -0.54 0.17
CA GLY A 124 11.10 -0.04 0.98
C GLY A 124 9.76 -0.15 0.24
N THR A 125 9.74 0.28 -1.03
CA THR A 125 8.57 0.23 -1.92
C THR A 125 8.10 -1.21 -2.14
N LEU A 126 9.03 -2.14 -2.42
CA LEU A 126 8.71 -3.55 -2.60
C LEU A 126 8.09 -4.16 -1.33
N ASN A 127 8.64 -3.86 -0.15
CA ASN A 127 8.06 -4.31 1.11
C ASN A 127 6.65 -3.74 1.32
N GLY A 128 6.45 -2.45 0.99
CA GLY A 128 5.13 -1.81 1.03
C GLY A 128 4.14 -2.50 0.09
N MET A 129 4.54 -2.79 -1.14
CA MET A 129 3.73 -3.52 -2.12
C MET A 129 3.35 -4.91 -1.65
N ILE A 130 4.29 -5.69 -1.09
CA ILE A 130 4.02 -7.04 -0.57
C ILE A 130 2.90 -7.01 0.48
N GLU A 131 2.96 -6.05 1.41
CA GLU A 131 1.89 -5.85 2.41
C GLU A 131 0.57 -5.44 1.75
N LEU A 132 0.59 -4.50 0.79
CA LEU A 132 -0.61 -4.08 0.09
C LEU A 132 -1.24 -5.22 -0.73
N TYR A 133 -0.45 -6.10 -1.34
CA TYR A 133 -0.92 -7.32 -2.00
C TYR A 133 -1.58 -8.29 -1.01
N ARG A 134 -1.04 -8.41 0.22
CA ARG A 134 -1.65 -9.19 1.29
C ARG A 134 -3.01 -8.63 1.68
N LEU A 135 -3.12 -7.31 1.83
CA LEU A 135 -4.37 -6.62 2.16
C LEU A 135 -5.39 -6.68 1.02
N ALA A 136 -4.96 -6.56 -0.24
CA ALA A 136 -5.83 -6.61 -1.41
C ALA A 136 -6.57 -7.95 -1.56
N LYS A 137 -6.00 -9.05 -1.05
CA LYS A 137 -6.67 -10.37 -0.99
C LYS A 137 -7.91 -10.38 -0.09
N LEU A 138 -8.00 -9.45 0.85
CA LEU A 138 -9.16 -9.29 1.75
C LEU A 138 -10.25 -8.39 1.14
N SER A 139 -10.10 -7.97 -0.12
CA SER A 139 -11.05 -7.02 -0.75
C SER A 139 -12.49 -7.50 -0.83
N ASP A 140 -12.76 -8.80 -0.77
CA ASP A 140 -14.13 -9.33 -0.80
C ASP A 140 -14.80 -9.40 0.57
N VAL A 141 -14.03 -9.19 1.66
CA VAL A 141 -14.53 -9.27 3.04
C VAL A 141 -14.56 -7.91 3.75
N VAL A 142 -13.81 -6.93 3.24
CA VAL A 142 -13.75 -5.57 3.82
C VAL A 142 -14.65 -4.59 3.09
N HIS A 143 -14.91 -3.46 3.72
CA HIS A 143 -15.71 -2.38 3.13
C HIS A 143 -15.18 -1.98 1.73
N PRO A 144 -16.07 -1.81 0.73
CA PRO A 144 -15.69 -1.49 -0.65
C PRO A 144 -14.77 -0.29 -0.78
N GLU A 145 -14.99 0.77 0.00
CA GLU A 145 -14.14 1.96 -0.04
C GLU A 145 -12.72 1.68 0.45
N VAL A 146 -12.56 0.84 1.47
CA VAL A 146 -11.24 0.40 1.98
C VAL A 146 -10.55 -0.50 0.95
N ALA A 147 -11.30 -1.40 0.30
CA ALA A 147 -10.78 -2.24 -0.78
C ALA A 147 -10.33 -1.41 -1.99
N LEU A 148 -11.12 -0.42 -2.41
CA LEU A 148 -10.80 0.50 -3.49
C LEU A 148 -9.58 1.37 -3.14
N PHE A 149 -9.51 1.89 -1.91
CA PHE A 149 -8.36 2.62 -1.42
C PHE A 149 -7.08 1.77 -1.48
N THR A 150 -7.14 0.53 -0.97
CA THR A 150 -6.01 -0.42 -1.02
C THR A 150 -5.50 -0.61 -2.44
N ARG A 151 -6.40 -0.81 -3.41
CA ARG A 151 -6.03 -0.97 -4.83
C ARG A 151 -5.43 0.29 -5.44
N ARG A 152 -5.91 1.48 -5.05
CA ARG A 152 -5.35 2.76 -5.51
C ARG A 152 -3.94 2.97 -4.98
N LEU A 153 -3.72 2.71 -3.70
CA LEU A 153 -2.40 2.81 -3.07
C LEU A 153 -1.42 1.80 -3.68
N LEU A 154 -1.85 0.56 -3.92
CA LEU A 154 -1.02 -0.45 -4.57
C LEU A 154 -0.55 -0.01 -5.97
N LYS A 155 -1.46 0.52 -6.81
CA LYS A 155 -1.11 1.04 -8.14
C LYS A 155 -0.13 2.22 -8.06
N TYR A 156 -0.27 3.06 -7.05
CA TYR A 156 0.66 4.16 -6.81
C TYR A 156 2.06 3.62 -6.49
N GLU A 157 2.18 2.69 -5.54
CA GLU A 157 3.46 2.06 -5.17
C GLU A 157 4.13 1.34 -6.35
N GLU A 158 3.36 0.64 -7.20
CA GLU A 158 3.86 0.03 -8.44
C GLU A 158 4.50 1.06 -9.38
N GLY A 159 3.85 2.22 -9.54
CA GLY A 159 4.39 3.33 -10.34
C GLY A 159 5.67 3.93 -9.74
N ARG A 160 5.76 4.00 -8.40
CA ARG A 160 6.98 4.44 -7.71
C ARG A 160 8.11 3.44 -7.84
N PHE A 161 7.79 2.15 -7.80
CA PHE A 161 8.77 1.07 -7.98
C PHE A 161 9.43 1.16 -9.36
N GLU A 162 8.64 1.28 -10.43
CA GLU A 162 9.19 1.39 -11.79
C GLU A 162 9.94 2.72 -12.00
N GLU A 163 9.47 3.83 -11.43
CA GLU A 163 10.22 5.10 -11.47
C GLU A 163 11.60 4.95 -10.81
N MET A 164 11.66 4.37 -9.61
CA MET A 164 12.92 4.24 -8.89
C MET A 164 13.87 3.23 -9.56
N LYS A 165 13.32 2.20 -10.19
CA LYS A 165 14.08 1.20 -10.96
C LYS A 165 14.77 1.79 -12.18
N SER A 166 14.18 2.81 -12.80
CA SER A 166 14.81 3.52 -13.93
C SER A 166 16.05 4.34 -13.53
N ARG A 167 16.28 4.53 -12.22
CA ARG A 167 17.37 5.34 -11.64
C ARG A 167 18.50 4.50 -11.04
N LEU A 168 18.47 3.18 -11.20
CA LEU A 168 19.56 2.25 -10.86
C LEU A 168 20.64 2.26 -11.94
#